data_AF-A0A914GI13-F1
#
_entry.id   AF-A0A914GI13-F1
#
_cell.length_a   1.000
_cell.length_b   1.000
_cell.length_c   1.000
_cell.angle_alpha   90.00
_cell.angle_beta   90.00
_cell.angle_gamma   90.00
#
_symmetry.space_group_name_H-M   'P 1'
#
loop_
_entity.id
_entity.type
_entity.pdbx_description
1 polymer ?
#
loop_
_entity_poly.entity_id
_entity_poly.type
_entity_poly.pdbx_seq_one_letter_code
_entity_poly.pdbx_strand_id
1 'polypeptide(L)'
;MFENLFISEKAASNFTESSIDDFWFGANAALKPGTWSWMDGTVFDFNDWDKGQPQNKTGNFCGAVNIQSGQWSSENCIKKKPFVCLSVGQAVATTTTTKKAPKTTTSSKMPCLWGWTFYKNTGYCYNVFRASYQWLMAEESCTIDGAHLASIHSLDEAKFLAGIF
;
A
#
# COMPACT_ATOMS: atom_id res chain seq x y z
N MET A 1 -12.06 -0.99 46.01
CA MET A 1 -11.21 0.22 46.10
C MET A 1 -10.67 0.45 44.71
N PHE A 2 -11.41 1.23 43.92
CA PHE A 2 -10.97 1.67 42.60
C PHE A 2 -10.42 3.07 42.79
N GLU A 3 -9.19 3.32 42.37
CA GLU A 3 -8.73 4.67 42.10
C GLU A 3 -8.18 4.73 40.68
N ASN A 4 -8.97 5.35 39.81
CA ASN A 4 -8.45 6.12 38.69
C ASN A 4 -7.98 7.44 39.26
N LEU A 5 -6.76 7.86 38.95
CA LEU A 5 -6.41 9.29 39.02
C LEU A 5 -5.49 9.65 37.84
N PHE A 6 -6.03 10.58 37.07
CA PHE A 6 -5.52 11.21 35.88
C PHE A 6 -4.12 11.82 36.10
N ILE A 7 -3.12 11.39 35.31
CA ILE A 7 -1.91 12.19 35.14
C ILE A 7 -2.10 13.12 33.95
N SER A 8 -2.44 14.34 34.34
CA SER A 8 -2.08 15.65 33.79
C SER A 8 -2.25 15.93 32.28
N GLU A 9 -3.25 16.77 32.05
CA GLU A 9 -3.56 17.61 30.89
C GLU A 9 -2.45 18.63 30.54
N LYS A 10 -1.16 18.33 30.77
CA LYS A 10 -0.03 19.23 30.45
C LYS A 10 1.11 18.59 29.65
N ALA A 11 0.87 17.43 29.04
CA ALA A 11 1.73 16.86 27.99
C ALA A 11 1.02 16.71 26.63
N ALA A 12 -0.21 17.21 26.48
CA ALA A 12 -1.03 17.08 25.28
C ALA A 12 -0.99 18.31 24.35
N SER A 13 0.09 19.11 24.38
CA SER A 13 0.19 20.30 23.54
C SER A 13 1.54 20.49 22.84
N ASN A 14 2.27 19.41 22.52
CA ASN A 14 3.43 19.49 21.61
C ASN A 14 3.74 18.18 20.83
N PHE A 15 2.77 17.31 20.66
CA PHE A 15 2.84 16.26 19.64
C PHE A 15 1.54 16.29 18.84
N THR A 16 1.45 17.23 17.90
CA THR A 16 0.61 16.97 16.74
C THR A 16 1.30 15.82 16.02
N GLU A 17 0.80 14.60 16.19
CA GLU A 17 1.04 13.54 15.21
C GLU A 17 0.74 14.18 13.87
N SER A 18 1.77 14.35 13.01
CA SER A 18 1.58 15.00 11.72
C SER A 18 0.42 14.29 11.04
N SER A 19 -0.62 15.01 10.64
CA SER A 19 -1.74 14.40 9.94
C SER A 19 -1.18 13.67 8.74
N ILE A 20 -1.30 12.34 8.75
CA ILE A 20 -0.97 11.56 7.57
C ILE A 20 -2.14 11.80 6.62
N ASP A 21 -1.92 12.63 5.63
CA ASP A 21 -2.96 13.04 4.68
C ASP A 21 -2.93 12.18 3.41
N ASP A 22 -1.76 11.62 3.08
CA ASP A 22 -1.53 10.81 1.89
C ASP A 22 -0.37 9.81 2.06
N PHE A 23 -0.27 8.87 1.13
CA PHE A 23 0.78 7.86 1.09
C PHE A 23 1.30 7.59 -0.33
N TRP A 24 2.52 7.07 -0.42
CA TRP A 24 3.11 6.61 -1.67
C TRP A 24 2.57 5.25 -2.12
N PHE A 25 2.35 5.16 -3.42
CA PHE A 25 1.99 3.95 -4.17
C PHE A 25 2.83 3.88 -5.45
N GLY A 26 2.72 2.79 -6.21
CA GLY A 26 3.66 2.42 -7.27
C GLY A 26 3.61 3.28 -8.54
N ALA A 27 2.68 4.25 -8.63
CA ALA A 27 2.58 5.11 -9.80
C ALA A 27 3.75 6.11 -9.85
N ASN A 28 4.42 6.18 -11.00
CA ASN A 28 5.47 7.17 -11.23
C ASN A 28 5.51 7.63 -12.70
N ALA A 29 5.96 8.87 -12.90
CA ALA A 29 6.35 9.43 -14.20
C ALA A 29 7.86 9.70 -14.30
N ALA A 30 8.61 9.34 -13.25
CA ALA A 30 10.05 9.59 -13.13
C ALA A 30 10.90 8.62 -13.96
N LEU A 31 10.44 7.37 -14.13
CA LEU A 31 11.22 6.33 -14.82
C LEU A 31 11.04 6.36 -16.34
N LYS A 32 9.89 6.82 -16.83
CA LYS A 32 9.56 6.90 -18.26
C LYS A 32 9.06 8.30 -18.60
N PRO A 33 9.88 9.16 -19.24
CA PRO A 33 9.45 10.50 -19.62
C PRO A 33 8.17 10.47 -20.47
N GLY A 34 7.15 11.21 -20.02
CA GLY A 34 5.91 11.41 -20.76
C GLY A 34 4.84 10.33 -20.56
N THR A 35 5.04 9.36 -19.66
CA THR A 35 4.06 8.30 -19.39
C THR A 35 4.10 7.85 -17.94
N TRP A 36 2.93 7.64 -17.33
CA TRP A 36 2.81 7.05 -16.01
C TRP A 36 2.93 5.53 -16.09
N SER A 37 3.60 4.93 -15.11
CA SER A 37 3.79 3.48 -15.03
C SER A 37 3.76 2.99 -13.59
N TRP A 38 3.46 1.71 -13.42
CA TRP A 38 3.57 1.00 -12.15
C TRP A 38 4.96 0.44 -11.93
N MET A 39 5.39 0.41 -10.67
CA MET A 39 6.69 -0.13 -10.28
C MET A 39 6.74 -1.67 -10.35
N ASP A 40 5.62 -2.35 -10.18
CA ASP A 40 5.48 -3.80 -10.32
C ASP A 40 5.45 -4.29 -11.79
N GLY A 41 5.51 -3.36 -12.76
CA GLY A 41 5.53 -3.65 -14.19
C GLY A 41 4.17 -4.00 -14.81
N THR A 42 3.08 -3.94 -14.05
CA THR A 42 1.72 -4.15 -14.58
C THR A 42 1.31 -3.01 -15.52
N VAL A 43 0.22 -3.22 -16.27
CA VAL A 43 -0.28 -2.24 -17.24
C VAL A 43 -0.91 -1.05 -16.50
N PHE A 44 -0.57 0.17 -16.93
CA PHE A 44 -1.17 1.41 -16.41
C PHE A 44 -2.44 1.75 -17.21
N ASP A 45 -3.54 1.04 -16.94
CA ASP A 45 -4.84 1.19 -17.62
C ASP A 45 -5.97 1.74 -16.74
N PHE A 46 -5.77 1.76 -15.42
CA PHE A 46 -6.65 2.39 -14.44
C PHE A 46 -6.01 3.66 -13.86
N ASN A 47 -6.82 4.69 -13.61
CA ASN A 47 -6.41 5.85 -12.84
C ASN A 47 -7.59 6.52 -12.14
N ASP A 48 -7.34 7.02 -10.93
CA ASP A 48 -8.30 7.78 -10.13
C ASP A 48 -7.70 9.12 -9.68
N TRP A 49 -7.12 9.84 -10.64
CA TRP A 49 -6.55 11.17 -10.41
C TRP A 49 -7.61 12.12 -9.86
N ASP A 50 -7.23 12.88 -8.83
CA ASP A 50 -8.06 13.96 -8.31
C ASP A 50 -8.26 15.06 -9.37
N LYS A 51 -9.26 15.90 -9.19
CA LYS A 51 -9.59 17.00 -10.09
C LYS A 51 -8.37 17.90 -10.31
N GLY A 52 -7.92 17.96 -11.57
CA GLY A 52 -6.75 18.76 -11.97
C GLY A 52 -5.41 18.02 -11.84
N GLN A 53 -5.44 16.72 -11.53
CA GLN A 53 -4.28 15.84 -11.52
C GLN A 53 -4.30 14.91 -12.76
N PRO A 54 -3.13 14.39 -13.18
CA PRO A 54 -1.80 14.76 -12.71
C PRO A 54 -1.43 16.15 -13.24
N GLN A 55 -0.94 17.04 -12.36
CA GLN A 55 -0.48 18.37 -12.76
C GLN A 55 0.75 18.30 -13.68
N ASN A 56 1.63 17.32 -13.43
CA ASN A 56 2.84 17.09 -14.22
C ASN A 56 2.90 15.64 -14.70
N LYS A 57 3.19 15.44 -15.99
CA LYS A 57 3.29 14.11 -16.64
C LYS A 57 4.73 13.73 -17.03
N THR A 58 5.69 14.56 -16.64
CA THR A 58 7.11 14.45 -16.98
C THR A 58 7.96 14.96 -15.82
N GLY A 59 9.16 14.42 -15.65
CA GLY A 59 10.10 14.84 -14.60
C GLY A 59 9.97 14.00 -13.33
N ASN A 60 10.50 14.50 -12.22
CA ASN A 60 10.60 13.75 -10.95
C ASN A 60 9.29 13.77 -10.14
N PHE A 61 8.22 13.23 -10.72
CA PHE A 61 6.90 13.15 -10.10
C PHE A 61 6.42 11.70 -9.90
N CYS A 62 5.83 11.49 -8.74
CA CYS A 62 5.37 10.21 -8.22
C CYS A 62 3.94 10.36 -7.71
N GLY A 63 3.17 9.30 -7.77
CA GLY A 63 1.78 9.33 -7.34
C GLY A 63 1.69 9.21 -5.82
N ALA A 64 0.84 10.04 -5.21
CA ALA A 64 0.36 9.84 -3.84
C ALA A 64 -1.15 9.60 -3.84
N VAL A 65 -1.64 8.82 -2.87
CA VAL A 65 -3.08 8.60 -2.63
C VAL A 65 -3.49 9.39 -1.41
N ASN A 66 -4.51 10.24 -1.53
CA ASN A 66 -5.11 10.92 -0.38
C ASN A 66 -5.91 9.90 0.44
N ILE A 67 -5.67 9.83 1.75
CA ILE A 67 -6.29 8.82 2.63
C ILE A 67 -7.81 9.06 2.78
N GLN A 68 -8.26 10.31 2.75
CA GLN A 68 -9.67 10.63 2.96
C GLN A 68 -10.51 10.38 1.70
N SER A 69 -10.01 10.77 0.53
CA SER A 69 -10.76 10.65 -0.73
C SER A 69 -10.46 9.37 -1.52
N GLY A 70 -9.30 8.76 -1.32
CA GLY A 70 -8.79 7.65 -2.15
C GLY A 70 -8.26 8.09 -3.53
N GLN A 71 -8.35 9.38 -3.85
CA GLN A 71 -7.95 9.93 -5.15
C GLN A 71 -6.46 10.26 -5.19
N TRP A 72 -5.91 10.34 -6.40
CA TRP A 72 -4.47 10.40 -6.61
C TRP A 72 -3.99 11.81 -6.94
N SER A 73 -2.79 12.16 -6.48
CA SER A 73 -2.09 13.39 -6.84
C SER A 73 -0.69 13.11 -7.38
N SER A 74 -0.20 13.96 -8.29
CA SER A 74 1.19 13.92 -8.74
C SER A 74 2.05 14.81 -7.83
N GLU A 75 2.97 14.20 -7.09
CA GLU A 75 3.79 14.86 -6.09
C GLU A 75 5.28 14.73 -6.40
N ASN A 76 6.10 15.66 -5.91
CA ASN A 76 7.55 15.57 -6.08
C ASN A 76 8.09 14.34 -5.31
N CYS A 77 8.75 13.42 -6.01
CA CYS A 77 9.20 12.13 -5.47
C CYS A 77 10.13 12.24 -4.25
N ILE A 78 10.76 13.41 -4.02
CA ILE A 78 11.65 13.65 -2.87
C ILE A 78 10.89 14.01 -1.58
N LYS A 79 9.57 14.24 -1.65
CA LYS A 79 8.75 14.37 -0.44
C LYS A 79 8.77 13.07 0.35
N LYS A 80 8.67 13.17 1.68
CA LYS A 80 8.62 12.00 2.55
C LYS A 80 7.17 11.70 2.92
N LYS A 81 6.70 10.49 2.65
CA LYS A 81 5.35 10.02 2.97
C LYS A 81 5.40 8.56 3.43
N PRO A 82 4.44 8.11 4.26
CA PRO A 82 4.24 6.69 4.45
C PRO A 82 3.85 6.04 3.12
N PHE A 83 3.87 4.71 3.07
CA PHE A 83 3.76 4.00 1.80
C PHE A 83 3.13 2.63 1.96
N VAL A 84 2.59 2.11 0.86
CA VAL A 84 1.99 0.77 0.80
C VAL A 84 2.77 -0.09 -0.17
N CYS A 85 3.17 -1.27 0.30
CA CYS A 85 3.75 -2.31 -0.53
C CYS A 85 2.68 -3.33 -0.95
N LEU A 86 2.85 -3.94 -2.12
CA LEU A 86 2.08 -5.08 -2.62
C LEU A 86 3.00 -6.27 -2.92
N SER A 87 2.51 -7.47 -2.66
CA SER A 87 3.12 -8.71 -3.13
C SER A 87 2.06 -9.68 -3.66
N VAL A 88 2.47 -10.61 -4.52
CA VAL A 88 1.63 -11.72 -4.97
C VAL A 88 1.23 -12.60 -3.79
N GLY A 89 -0.06 -12.85 -3.61
CA GLY A 89 -0.54 -13.86 -2.67
C GLY A 89 -0.05 -15.24 -3.10
N GLN A 90 0.34 -16.07 -2.13
CA GLN A 90 0.75 -17.44 -2.45
C GLN A 90 -0.47 -18.27 -2.85
N ALA A 91 -0.45 -18.81 -4.07
CA ALA A 91 -1.46 -19.73 -4.54
C ALA A 91 -1.52 -20.96 -3.61
N VAL A 92 -2.69 -21.22 -3.04
CA VAL A 92 -2.94 -22.44 -2.25
C VAL A 92 -3.05 -23.61 -3.22
N ALA A 93 -1.91 -24.18 -3.61
CA ALA A 93 -1.87 -25.42 -4.38
C ALA A 93 -2.40 -26.57 -3.50
N THR A 94 -3.69 -26.87 -3.63
CA THR A 94 -4.28 -28.11 -3.08
C THR A 94 -4.22 -29.18 -4.15
N THR A 95 -3.06 -29.83 -4.27
CA THR A 95 -2.94 -31.12 -4.97
C THR A 95 -2.22 -32.08 -4.06
N THR A 96 -2.99 -32.90 -3.34
CA THR A 96 -2.49 -34.13 -2.74
C THR A 96 -3.25 -35.30 -3.37
N THR A 97 -2.79 -35.75 -4.54
CA THR A 97 -3.14 -37.07 -5.06
C THR A 97 -2.31 -38.11 -4.31
N THR A 98 -2.84 -38.62 -3.20
CA THR A 98 -2.43 -39.92 -2.63
C THR A 98 -3.62 -40.85 -2.59
N LYS A 99 -3.44 -42.00 -3.24
CA LYS A 99 -4.42 -43.06 -3.53
C LYS A 99 -4.86 -43.86 -2.29
N LYS A 100 -5.00 -43.24 -1.10
CA LYS A 100 -5.43 -43.97 0.11
C LYS A 100 -6.11 -43.03 1.12
N ALA A 101 -7.41 -43.30 1.35
CA ALA A 101 -8.31 -42.85 2.42
C ALA A 101 -8.24 -41.35 2.87
N PRO A 102 -9.33 -40.57 2.74
CA PRO A 102 -9.33 -39.16 3.08
C PRO A 102 -9.35 -38.96 4.60
N LYS A 103 -8.23 -38.51 5.16
CA LYS A 103 -8.19 -37.87 6.48
C LYS A 103 -7.94 -36.39 6.25
N THR A 104 -9.02 -35.61 6.33
CA THR A 104 -9.04 -34.17 6.08
C THR A 104 -8.30 -33.45 7.21
N THR A 105 -7.04 -33.09 7.00
CA THR A 105 -6.32 -32.13 7.85
C THR A 105 -6.22 -30.82 7.09
N THR A 106 -7.16 -29.91 7.34
CA THR A 106 -7.25 -28.60 6.67
C THR A 106 -6.17 -27.68 7.24
N SER A 107 -4.95 -27.76 6.71
CA SER A 107 -3.90 -26.76 6.99
C SER A 107 -4.23 -25.50 6.22
N SER A 108 -4.91 -24.55 6.86
CA SER A 108 -5.13 -23.19 6.36
C SER A 108 -3.79 -22.47 6.19
N LYS A 109 -3.13 -22.64 5.05
CA LYS A 109 -2.00 -21.78 4.67
C LYS A 109 -2.55 -20.38 4.42
N MET A 110 -2.15 -19.44 5.27
CA MET A 110 -2.45 -18.02 5.09
C MET A 110 -1.82 -17.55 3.77
N PRO A 111 -2.56 -16.83 2.89
CA PRO A 111 -2.05 -16.45 1.57
C PRO A 111 -0.95 -15.39 1.59
N CYS A 112 -0.76 -14.71 2.72
CA CYS A 112 0.20 -13.61 2.90
C CYS A 112 1.21 -13.88 4.00
N LEU A 113 2.33 -13.16 3.96
CA LEU A 113 3.28 -13.08 5.05
C LEU A 113 2.63 -12.51 6.32
N TRP A 114 3.21 -12.81 7.48
CA TRP A 114 2.71 -12.28 8.76
C TRP A 114 2.69 -10.75 8.73
N GLY A 115 1.55 -10.16 9.12
CA GLY A 115 1.38 -8.69 9.14
C GLY A 115 0.93 -8.09 7.81
N TRP A 116 0.84 -8.89 6.74
CA TRP A 116 0.31 -8.44 5.46
C TRP A 116 -1.18 -8.77 5.32
N THR A 117 -1.93 -7.85 4.72
CA THR A 117 -3.38 -7.96 4.54
C THR A 117 -3.69 -8.52 3.16
N PHE A 118 -4.34 -9.68 3.10
CA PHE A 118 -4.80 -10.28 1.83
C PHE A 118 -6.04 -9.58 1.30
N TYR A 119 -6.00 -9.13 0.05
CA TYR A 119 -7.20 -8.65 -0.65
C TYR A 119 -7.64 -9.66 -1.69
N LYS A 120 -8.78 -10.32 -1.43
CA LYS A 120 -9.28 -11.42 -2.26
C LYS A 120 -9.59 -11.02 -3.70
N ASN A 121 -9.99 -9.76 -3.94
CA ASN A 121 -10.40 -9.30 -5.26
C ASN A 121 -9.23 -9.18 -6.23
N THR A 122 -8.02 -8.92 -5.72
CA THR A 122 -6.80 -8.84 -6.53
C THR A 122 -5.92 -10.07 -6.40
N GLY A 123 -6.06 -10.82 -5.30
CA GLY A 123 -5.13 -11.90 -4.98
C GLY A 123 -3.77 -11.41 -4.49
N TYR A 124 -3.64 -10.11 -4.20
CA TYR A 124 -2.43 -9.52 -3.64
C TYR A 124 -2.49 -9.40 -2.12
N CYS A 125 -1.31 -9.26 -1.54
CA CYS A 125 -1.06 -8.97 -0.14
C CYS A 125 -0.54 -7.54 -0.04
N TYR A 126 -1.03 -6.76 0.92
CA TYR A 126 -0.64 -5.37 1.10
C TYR A 126 -0.11 -5.13 2.51
N ASN A 127 0.86 -4.25 2.66
CA ASN A 127 1.39 -3.84 3.95
C ASN A 127 1.62 -2.33 4.00
N VAL A 128 1.25 -1.71 5.13
CA VAL A 128 1.33 -0.27 5.35
C VAL A 128 2.55 0.05 6.20
N PHE A 129 3.40 0.91 5.67
CA PHE A 129 4.57 1.42 6.38
C PHE A 129 4.31 2.87 6.78
N ARG A 130 4.12 3.11 8.09
CA ARG A 130 3.86 4.44 8.64
C ARG A 130 5.10 5.34 8.71
N ALA A 131 6.30 4.80 8.44
CA ALA A 131 7.52 5.58 8.34
C ALA A 131 7.55 6.37 7.02
N SER A 132 7.89 7.66 7.09
CA SER A 132 7.85 8.54 5.92
C SER A 132 9.16 8.54 5.13
N TYR A 133 9.13 8.00 3.92
CA TYR A 133 10.28 7.89 3.01
C TYR A 133 10.06 8.63 1.69
N GLN A 134 11.15 8.96 1.01
CA GLN A 134 11.09 9.38 -0.40
C GLN A 134 10.58 8.22 -1.24
N TRP A 135 9.95 8.50 -2.38
CA TRP A 135 9.29 7.47 -3.18
C TRP A 135 10.24 6.33 -3.56
N LEU A 136 11.46 6.64 -4.00
CA LEU A 136 12.45 5.62 -4.36
C LEU A 136 12.90 4.78 -3.14
N MET A 137 13.07 5.40 -1.98
CA MET A 137 13.43 4.70 -0.74
C MET A 137 12.27 3.82 -0.21
N ALA A 138 11.03 4.25 -0.45
CA ALA A 138 9.84 3.47 -0.15
C ALA A 138 9.77 2.22 -1.05
N GLU A 139 10.06 2.37 -2.35
CA GLU A 139 10.21 1.24 -3.26
C GLU A 139 11.31 0.28 -2.82
N GLU A 140 12.51 0.78 -2.52
CA GLU A 140 13.60 -0.04 -1.99
C GLU A 140 13.17 -0.82 -0.74
N SER A 141 12.39 -0.19 0.15
CA SER A 141 11.84 -0.85 1.35
C SER A 141 10.88 -1.98 1.00
N CYS A 142 10.00 -1.80 0.00
CA CYS A 142 9.14 -2.88 -0.48
C CYS A 142 9.94 -4.03 -1.08
N THR A 143 10.99 -3.74 -1.85
CA THR A 143 11.79 -4.79 -2.51
C THR A 143 12.55 -5.69 -1.53
N ILE A 144 12.86 -5.21 -0.32
CA ILE A 144 13.46 -6.04 0.76
C ILE A 144 12.56 -7.23 1.11
N ASP A 145 11.24 -7.05 1.07
CA ASP A 145 10.25 -8.10 1.33
C ASP A 145 9.82 -8.86 0.05
N GLY A 146 10.52 -8.68 -1.07
CA GLY A 146 10.15 -9.26 -2.36
C GLY A 146 8.84 -8.68 -2.94
N ALA A 147 8.53 -7.44 -2.56
CA ALA A 147 7.35 -6.70 -2.93
C ALA A 147 7.71 -5.46 -3.77
N HIS A 148 6.69 -4.72 -4.22
CA HIS A 148 6.83 -3.41 -4.87
C HIS A 148 5.85 -2.42 -4.23
N LEU A 149 6.04 -1.12 -4.44
CA LEU A 149 5.01 -0.14 -4.12
C LEU A 149 3.69 -0.47 -4.84
N ALA A 150 2.58 -0.31 -4.12
CA ALA A 150 1.26 -0.76 -4.54
C ALA A 150 0.79 -0.18 -5.88
N SER A 151 0.52 -1.03 -6.88
CA SER A 151 -0.31 -0.72 -8.03
C SER A 151 -1.79 -0.72 -7.63
N ILE A 152 -2.61 -0.04 -8.44
CA ILE A 152 -4.05 0.04 -8.23
C ILE A 152 -4.74 -0.12 -9.59
N HIS A 153 -5.60 -1.11 -9.72
CA HIS A 153 -6.25 -1.50 -10.97
C HIS A 153 -7.77 -1.35 -10.94
N SER A 154 -8.34 -0.90 -9.82
CA SER A 154 -9.78 -0.67 -9.69
C SER A 154 -10.12 0.33 -8.60
N LEU A 155 -11.32 0.90 -8.68
CA LEU A 155 -11.85 1.78 -7.64
C LEU A 155 -12.03 1.04 -6.30
N ASP A 156 -12.39 -0.24 -6.34
CA ASP A 156 -12.57 -1.04 -5.12
C ASP A 156 -11.23 -1.31 -4.42
N GLU A 157 -10.16 -1.52 -5.20
CA GLU A 157 -8.80 -1.60 -4.68
C GLU A 157 -8.33 -0.26 -4.10
N ALA A 158 -8.58 0.86 -4.79
CA ALA A 158 -8.25 2.20 -4.29
C ALA A 158 -8.91 2.47 -2.92
N LYS A 159 -10.20 2.17 -2.79
CA LYS A 159 -10.96 2.29 -1.54
C LYS A 159 -10.43 1.37 -0.45
N PHE A 160 -10.06 0.13 -0.82
CA PHE A 160 -9.42 -0.79 0.11
C PHE A 160 -8.12 -0.21 0.65
N LEU A 161 -7.23 0.31 -0.21
CA LEU A 161 -5.95 0.88 0.21
C LEU A 161 -6.10 2.16 1.06
N ALA A 162 -7.09 3.00 0.77
CA ALA A 162 -7.40 4.14 1.61
C ALA A 162 -7.88 3.71 3.02
N GLY A 163 -8.57 2.57 3.12
CA GLY A 163 -9.12 2.05 4.37
C GLY A 163 -8.19 1.16 5.21
N ILE A 164 -7.04 0.74 4.69
CA ILE A 164 -6.05 -0.04 5.47
C ILE A 164 -5.08 0.84 6.28
N PHE A 165 -5.15 2.17 6.11
CA PHE A 165 -4.31 3.14 6.83
C PHE A 165 -4.81 3.43 8.24
#